data_AF-A0A7X4BDL0-F1
#
_entry.id   AF-A0A7X4BDL0-F1
#
_cell.length_a   1.000
_cell.length_b   1.000
_cell.length_c   1.000
_cell.angle_alpha   90.00
_cell.angle_beta   90.00
_cell.angle_gamma   90.00
#
_symmetry.space_group_name_H-M   'P 1'
#
loop_
_entity.id
_entity.type
_entity.pdbx_description
1 polymer ?
#
loop_
_entity_poly.entity_id
_entity_poly.type
_entity_poly.pdbx_seq_one_letter_code
_entity_poly.pdbx_strand_id
1 'polypeptide(L)'
;MKTTIEIHDELLLRAKRHARHMGRPLRAVVEQGLRLVLAASESSDPYRLPDLSVGDPTDEDPLEAYSWQDLSEIIYEQPGDPEP
;
A
#
# COMPACT_ATOMS: atom_id res chain seq x y z
N MET A 1 10.56 -0.05 32.68
CA MET A 1 11.03 -1.37 33.18
C MET A 1 12.36 -1.70 32.50
N LYS A 2 13.28 -2.41 33.15
CA LYS A 2 14.53 -2.87 32.51
C LYS A 2 14.34 -4.30 32.03
N THR A 3 14.61 -4.53 30.75
CA THR A 3 14.44 -5.83 30.10
C THR A 3 15.74 -6.18 29.38
N THR A 4 16.10 -7.45 29.41
CA THR A 4 17.21 -8.01 28.62
C THR A 4 16.60 -8.73 27.42
N ILE A 5 17.07 -8.44 26.22
CA ILE A 5 16.63 -9.08 24.98
C ILE A 5 17.85 -9.53 24.20
N GLU A 6 17.73 -10.66 23.51
CA GLU A 6 18.73 -11.10 22.53
C GLU A 6 18.49 -10.38 21.21
N ILE A 7 19.56 -9.85 20.61
CA ILE A 7 19.49 -9.09 19.37
C ILE A 7 20.76 -9.36 18.56
N HIS A 8 20.63 -9.51 17.24
CA HIS A 8 21.78 -9.64 16.36
C HIS A 8 22.71 -8.42 16.47
N ASP A 9 24.02 -8.67 16.53
CA ASP A 9 25.04 -7.64 16.71
C ASP A 9 24.99 -6.56 15.63
N GLU A 10 24.74 -6.95 14.38
CA GLU A 10 24.62 -6.02 13.25
C GLU A 10 23.46 -5.05 13.44
N LEU A 11 22.33 -5.54 13.94
CA LEU A 11 21.14 -4.73 14.22
C LEU A 11 21.40 -3.78 15.40
N LEU A 12 22.04 -4.28 16.46
CA LEU A 12 22.44 -3.45 17.60
C LEU A 12 23.40 -2.34 17.18
N LEU A 13 24.37 -2.62 16.31
CA LEU A 13 25.31 -1.64 15.81
C LEU A 13 24.60 -0.57 14.96
N ARG A 14 23.68 -0.98 14.09
CA ARG A 14 22.86 -0.05 13.30
C ARG A 14 22.00 0.83 14.19
N ALA A 15 21.33 0.27 15.18
CA ALA A 15 20.49 1.00 16.13
C ALA A 15 21.31 2.02 16.95
N LYS A 16 22.51 1.65 17.42
CA LYS A 16 23.43 2.56 18.12
C LYS A 16 23.88 3.73 17.24
N ARG A 17 24.24 3.48 15.99
CA ARG A 17 24.60 4.54 15.02
C ARG A 17 23.43 5.50 14.79
N HIS A 18 22.24 4.96 14.58
CA HIS A 18 21.02 5.74 14.38
C HIS A 18 20.67 6.61 15.62
N ALA A 19 20.75 6.03 16.82
CA ALA A 19 20.53 6.74 18.07
C ALA A 19 21.48 7.93 18.24
N ARG A 20 22.78 7.72 17.97
CA ARG A 20 23.80 8.78 18.00
C ARG A 20 23.51 9.90 17.00
N HIS A 21 23.18 9.54 15.75
CA HIS A 21 22.87 10.52 14.71
C HIS A 21 21.68 11.41 15.06
N MET A 22 20.66 10.85 15.70
CA MET A 22 19.48 11.60 16.15
C MET A 22 19.65 12.31 17.51
N GLY A 23 20.79 12.15 18.19
CA GLY A 23 20.97 12.67 19.55
C GLY A 23 20.03 12.06 20.59
N ARG A 24 19.59 10.81 20.39
CA ARG A 24 18.62 10.12 21.26
C ARG A 24 19.26 8.89 21.92
N PRO A 25 18.82 8.49 23.12
CA PRO A 25 19.30 7.27 23.75
C PRO A 25 18.81 6.03 22.98
N LEU A 26 19.61 4.95 22.96
CA LEU A 26 19.25 3.68 22.31
C LEU A 26 17.88 3.15 22.76
N ARG A 27 17.53 3.30 24.05
CA ARG A 27 16.22 2.88 24.57
C ARG A 27 15.06 3.52 23.80
N ALA A 28 15.19 4.80 23.41
CA ALA A 28 14.13 5.52 22.72
C ALA A 28 13.95 5.01 21.29
N VAL A 29 15.03 4.55 20.64
CA VAL A 29 14.98 3.89 19.34
C VAL A 29 14.29 2.53 19.45
N VAL A 30 14.66 1.74 20.46
CA VAL A 30 14.05 0.42 20.72
C VAL A 30 12.55 0.55 21.04
N GLU A 31 12.19 1.44 21.95
CA GLU A 31 10.79 1.69 22.32
C GLU A 31 9.97 2.19 21.12
N GLN A 32 10.53 3.06 20.28
CA GLN A 32 9.84 3.52 19.07
C GLN A 32 9.61 2.37 18.09
N GLY A 33 10.62 1.52 17.86
CA GLY A 33 10.49 0.34 17.01
C GLY A 33 9.37 -0.58 17.49
N LEU A 34 9.31 -0.86 18.80
CA LEU A 34 8.25 -1.67 19.40
C LEU A 34 6.86 -1.04 19.20
N ARG A 35 6.71 0.28 19.42
CA ARG A 35 5.43 0.98 19.18
C ARG A 35 4.96 0.85 17.73
N LEU A 36 5.87 1.01 16.77
CA LEU A 36 5.54 0.92 15.34
C LEU A 36 5.06 -0.49 14.97
N VAL A 37 5.71 -1.53 15.49
CA VAL A 37 5.32 -2.93 15.23
C VAL A 37 3.94 -3.22 15.84
N LEU A 38 3.69 -2.78 17.08
CA LEU A 38 2.41 -2.99 17.74
C LEU A 38 1.27 -2.22 17.06
N ALA A 39 1.52 -0.97 16.64
CA ALA A 39 0.53 -0.19 15.89
C ALA A 39 0.19 -0.83 14.53
N ALA A 40 1.19 -1.37 13.83
CA ALA A 40 0.97 -2.06 12.56
C ALA A 40 0.12 -3.34 12.72
N SER A 41 0.22 -4.01 13.87
CA SER A 41 -0.61 -5.21 14.15
C SER A 41 -2.07 -4.89 14.45
N GLU A 42 -2.38 -3.67 14.89
CA GLU A 42 -3.76 -3.23 15.13
C GLU A 42 -4.47 -2.80 13.84
N SER A 43 -3.71 -2.38 12.81
CA SER A 43 -4.25 -1.78 11.59
C SER A 43 -4.40 -2.72 10.40
N SER A 44 -4.24 -4.04 10.55
CA SER A 44 -4.46 -4.98 9.45
C SER A 44 -5.94 -5.37 9.33
N ASP A 45 -6.83 -4.40 9.19
CA ASP A 45 -8.10 -4.73 8.53
C ASP A 45 -7.74 -5.10 7.09
N PRO A 46 -8.06 -6.32 6.62
CA PRO A 46 -7.82 -6.68 5.23
C PRO A 46 -8.51 -5.65 4.34
N TYR A 47 -7.80 -5.17 3.32
CA TYR A 47 -8.36 -4.24 2.35
C TYR A 47 -9.67 -4.80 1.79
N ARG A 48 -10.78 -4.13 2.07
CA ARG A 48 -12.08 -4.41 1.46
C ARG A 48 -12.21 -3.52 0.23
N LEU A 49 -12.24 -4.13 -0.95
CA LEU A 49 -12.50 -3.41 -2.19
C LEU A 49 -13.91 -2.77 -2.07
N PRO A 50 -14.04 -1.44 -2.12
CA PRO A 50 -15.35 -0.82 -2.13
C PRO A 50 -16.10 -1.24 -3.38
N ASP A 51 -17.41 -1.43 -3.26
CA ASP A 51 -18.25 -1.63 -4.43
C ASP A 51 -18.30 -0.33 -5.23
N LEU A 52 -17.71 -0.36 -6.41
CA LEU A 52 -17.67 0.73 -7.39
C LEU A 52 -18.28 0.29 -8.72
N SER A 53 -19.12 -0.74 -8.69
CA SER A 53 -19.85 -1.20 -9.86
C SER A 53 -20.78 -0.09 -10.36
N VAL A 54 -20.95 0.00 -11.68
CA VAL A 54 -21.84 0.95 -12.34
C VAL A 54 -22.91 0.18 -13.12
N GLY A 55 -24.17 0.60 -12.99
CA GLY A 55 -25.32 -0.10 -13.59
C GLY A 55 -26.08 -0.99 -12.60
N ASP A 56 -27.08 -1.72 -13.12
CA ASP A 56 -27.84 -2.72 -12.36
C ASP A 56 -27.32 -4.12 -12.73
N PRO A 57 -26.92 -4.97 -11.76
CA PRO A 57 -26.41 -6.32 -12.03
C PRO A 57 -27.48 -7.29 -12.58
N THR A 58 -28.75 -6.90 -12.58
CA THR A 58 -29.85 -7.69 -13.15
C THR A 58 -30.18 -7.32 -14.60
N ASP A 59 -29.61 -6.24 -15.11
CA ASP A 59 -29.73 -5.86 -16.51
C ASP A 59 -28.80 -6.72 -17.39
N GLU A 60 -29.17 -6.85 -18.66
CA GLU A 60 -28.32 -7.49 -19.67
C GLU A 60 -27.05 -6.68 -19.87
N ASP A 61 -25.88 -7.33 -19.85
CA ASP A 61 -24.59 -6.65 -20.01
C ASP A 61 -24.44 -6.15 -21.46
N PRO A 62 -24.46 -4.83 -21.71
CA PRO A 62 -24.37 -4.29 -23.05
C PRO A 62 -23.04 -4.60 -23.73
N LEU A 63 -22.00 -4.97 -22.97
CA LEU A 63 -20.68 -5.32 -23.49
C LEU A 63 -20.63 -6.75 -24.04
N GLU A 64 -21.58 -7.64 -23.71
CA GLU A 64 -21.63 -9.01 -24.26
C GLU A 64 -21.80 -9.02 -25.79
N ALA A 65 -22.41 -7.97 -26.34
CA ALA A 65 -22.59 -7.82 -27.79
C ALA A 65 -21.30 -7.43 -28.54
N TYR A 66 -20.26 -7.02 -27.83
CA TYR A 66 -19.02 -6.52 -28.45
C TYR A 66 -17.92 -7.57 -28.42
N SER A 67 -17.19 -7.69 -29.53
CA SER A 67 -15.91 -8.39 -29.50
C SER A 67 -14.84 -7.53 -28.83
N TRP A 68 -13.73 -8.17 -28.44
CA TRP A 68 -12.59 -7.44 -27.90
C TRP A 68 -12.05 -6.38 -28.87
N GLN A 69 -12.09 -6.67 -30.18
CA GLN A 69 -11.69 -5.73 -31.22
C GLN A 69 -12.59 -4.47 -31.20
N ASP A 70 -13.91 -4.65 -31.17
CA ASP A 70 -14.86 -3.53 -31.15
C ASP A 70 -14.66 -2.65 -29.90
N LEU A 71 -14.48 -3.28 -28.73
CA LEU A 71 -14.19 -2.55 -27.48
C LEU A 71 -12.87 -1.78 -27.56
N SER A 72 -11.83 -2.40 -28.13
CA SER A 72 -10.53 -1.74 -28.26
C SER A 72 -10.59 -0.52 -29.18
N GLU A 73 -11.36 -0.59 -30.27
CA GLU A 73 -11.57 0.54 -31.17
C GLU A 73 -12.28 1.68 -30.42
N ILE A 74 -13.38 1.42 -29.71
CA ILE A 74 -14.12 2.43 -28.95
C ILE A 74 -13.26 3.12 -27.87
N ILE A 75 -12.45 2.35 -27.13
CA ILE A 75 -11.64 2.88 -26.03
C ILE A 75 -10.48 3.74 -26.54
N TYR A 76 -9.88 3.34 -27.67
CA TYR A 76 -8.67 3.96 -28.20
C TYR A 76 -8.93 4.84 -29.44
N GLU A 77 -10.17 4.97 -29.90
CA GLU A 77 -10.56 5.94 -30.93
C GLU A 77 -10.31 7.34 -30.39
N GLN A 78 -9.20 7.94 -30.84
CA GLN A 78 -8.93 9.33 -30.56
C GLN A 78 -9.84 10.19 -31.43
N PRO A 79 -10.55 11.19 -30.88
CA PRO A 79 -11.22 12.19 -31.71
C PRO A 79 -10.16 12.82 -32.62
N GLY A 80 -10.38 12.65 -33.93
CA GLY A 80 -9.44 13.05 -34.96
C GLY A 80 -8.96 14.48 -34.78
N ASP A 81 -7.64 14.64 -34.83
CA ASP A 81 -6.93 15.90 -35.01
C ASP A 81 -7.60 16.65 -36.20
N PRO A 82 -8.09 17.91 -36.04
CA PRO A 82 -8.66 18.63 -37.16
C PRO A 82 -7.59 18.77 -38.25
N GLU A 83 -7.90 18.29 -39.46
CA GLU A 83 -7.04 18.44 -40.64
C GLU A 83 -6.61 19.92 -40.83
N PRO A 84 -5.38 20.15 -41.35
CA PRO A 84 -4.73 21.46 -41.44
C PRO A 84 -5.38 22.44 -42.42
#